data_AF-A0A520AD51-F1
#
_entry.id   AF-A0A520AD51-F1
#
_cell.length_a   1.000
_cell.length_b   1.000
_cell.length_c   1.000
_cell.angle_alpha   90.00
_cell.angle_beta   90.00
_cell.angle_gamma   90.00
#
_symmetry.space_group_name_H-M   'P 1'
#
loop_
_entity.id
_entity.type
_entity.pdbx_description
1 polymer ?
#
loop_
_entity_poly.entity_id
_entity_poly.type
_entity_poly.pdbx_seq_one_letter_code
_entity_poly.pdbx_strand_id
1 'polypeptide(L)' 'MVEIKLKKGKEKAVRQRHPWVFSGALDKVKGKPENGDVVRVVDGSGDFLAYGYYND' A
#
# COMPACT_ATOMS: atom_id res chain seq x y z
N MET A 1 7.24 -7.61 8.96
CA MET A 1 5.91 -7.15 8.51
C MET A 1 6.05 -6.66 7.08
N VAL A 2 5.15 -7.08 6.17
CA VAL A 2 5.19 -6.66 4.77
C VAL A 2 4.76 -5.19 4.67
N GLU A 3 5.48 -4.43 3.85
CA GLU A 3 5.21 -3.01 3.63
C GLU A 3 5.06 -2.72 2.13
N ILE A 4 4.01 -1.98 1.78
CA ILE A 4 3.71 -1.53 0.43
C ILE A 4 3.86 -0.02 0.38
N LYS A 5 4.84 0.43 -0.41
CA LYS A 5 5.09 1.84 -0.67
C LYS A 5 4.33 2.28 -1.91
N LEU A 6 3.60 3.39 -1.81
CA LEU A 6 2.89 3.99 -2.95
C LEU A 6 3.77 4.96 -3.73
N LYS A 7 3.53 5.04 -5.04
CA LYS A 7 4.10 6.07 -5.90
C LYS A 7 3.63 7.45 -5.43
N LYS A 8 4.52 8.44 -5.52
CA LYS A 8 4.22 9.84 -5.16
C LYS A 8 2.93 10.33 -5.83
N GLY A 9 2.01 10.88 -5.04
CA GLY A 9 0.70 11.37 -5.47
C GLY A 9 -0.42 10.32 -5.48
N LYS A 10 -0.12 9.02 -5.40
CA LYS A 10 -1.13 7.94 -5.36
C LYS A 10 -1.68 7.69 -3.96
N GLU A 11 -1.02 8.20 -2.93
CA GLU A 11 -1.49 8.22 -1.54
C GLU A 11 -2.76 9.05 -1.33
N LYS A 12 -3.11 9.95 -2.26
CA LYS A 12 -4.33 10.79 -2.18
C LYS A 12 -5.60 9.96 -2.05
N ALA A 13 -5.71 8.87 -2.81
CA ALA A 13 -6.89 7.99 -2.78
C ALA A 13 -7.05 7.36 -1.38
N VAL A 14 -5.95 6.87 -0.79
CA VAL A 14 -5.96 6.27 0.55
C VAL A 14 -6.28 7.33 1.61
N ARG A 15 -5.72 8.54 1.51
CA ARG A 15 -6.02 9.66 2.42
C ARG A 15 -7.49 10.10 2.32
N GLN A 16 -8.11 9.96 1.15
CA GLN A 16 -9.54 10.19 0.92
C GLN A 16 -10.42 8.98 1.29
N ARG A 17 -9.84 7.96 1.94
CA ARG A 17 -10.52 6.73 2.38
C ARG A 17 -11.12 5.90 1.25
N HIS A 18 -10.55 6.00 0.04
CA HIS A 18 -10.84 5.04 -1.01
C HIS A 18 -10.32 3.65 -0.56
N PRO A 19 -11.14 2.60 -0.59
CA PRO A 19 -10.80 1.34 0.05
C PRO A 19 -9.74 0.52 -0.70
N TRP A 20 -9.50 0.82 -1.98
CA TRP A 20 -8.63 0.01 -2.84
C TRP A 20 -7.38 0.74 -3.30
N VAL A 21 -6.29 -0.01 -3.37
CA VAL A 21 -5.01 0.37 -3.95
C VAL A 21 -4.70 -0.65 -5.05
N PHE A 22 -4.59 -0.19 -6.30
CA PHE A 22 -4.31 -1.05 -7.44
C PHE A 22 -2.81 -1.14 -7.75
N SER A 23 -2.37 -2.22 -8.40
CA SER A 23 -0.97 -2.49 -8.77
C SER A 23 -0.25 -1.30 -9.42
N GLY A 24 -0.93 -0.51 -10.25
CA GLY A 24 -0.37 0.70 -10.88
C GLY A 24 0.06 1.80 -9.89
N ALA A 25 -0.45 1.80 -8.66
CA ALA A 25 -0.11 2.73 -7.59
C ALA A 25 1.10 2.30 -6.73
N LEU A 26 1.54 1.05 -6.84
CA LEU A 26 2.64 0.50 -6.04
C LEU A 26 3.99 0.96 -6.60
N ASP A 27 4.87 1.42 -5.73
CA ASP A 27 6.26 1.78 -6.03
C ASP A 27 7.22 0.66 -5.64
N LYS A 28 7.12 0.19 -4.38
CA LYS A 28 7.97 -0.87 -3.85
C LYS A 28 7.19 -1.74 -2.87
N VAL A 29 7.39 -3.05 -2.97
CA VAL A 29 6.91 -4.02 -1.99
C VAL A 29 8.11 -4.54 -1.21
N LYS A 30 8.10 -4.36 0.11
CA LYS A 30 9.13 -4.85 1.02
C LYS A 30 8.63 -6.12 1.70
N GLY A 31 9.24 -7.24 1.35
CA GLY A 31 8.82 -8.58 1.75
C GLY A 31 8.17 -9.31 0.57
N LYS A 32 7.54 -10.46 0.86
CA LYS A 32 6.83 -11.29 -0.11
C LYS A 32 5.45 -11.60 0.48
N PRO A 33 4.45 -10.72 0.32
CA PRO A 33 3.11 -11.01 0.80
C PRO A 33 2.50 -12.17 0.02
N GLU A 34 1.71 -12.97 0.71
CA GLU A 34 0.79 -13.94 0.12
C GLU A 34 -0.64 -13.36 0.08
N ASN A 35 -1.50 -13.95 -0.74
CA ASN A 35 -2.89 -13.53 -0.82
C ASN A 35 -3.58 -13.71 0.55
N GLY A 36 -4.23 -12.65 1.03
CA GLY A 36 -4.84 -12.60 2.36
C GLY A 36 -3.92 -12.08 3.46
N ASP A 37 -2.64 -11.80 3.18
CA ASP A 37 -1.76 -11.17 4.18
C ASP A 37 -2.19 -9.74 4.51
N VAL A 38 -2.05 -9.39 5.79
CA VAL A 38 -2.18 -8.00 6.24
C VAL A 38 -0.87 -7.27 5.94
N VAL A 39 -0.95 -6.23 5.11
CA VAL A 39 0.18 -5.41 4.71
C VAL A 39 0.06 -3.98 5.26
N ARG A 40 1.20 -3.38 5.58
CA ARG A 40 1.30 -1.97 5.97
C ARG A 40 1.47 -1.12 4.72
N VAL A 41 0.60 -0.14 4.50
CA VAL A 41 0.68 0.79 3.35
C VAL A 41 1.29 2.11 3.80
N VAL A 42 2.30 2.58 3.08
CA VAL A 42 3.02 3.84 3.36
C VAL A 42 3.10 4.72 2.10
N ASP A 43 3.25 6.02 2.29
CA ASP A 43 3.45 6.96 1.18
C ASP A 43 4.91 7.01 0.69
N GLY A 44 5.17 7.91 -0.27
CA GLY A 44 6.49 8.11 -0.87
C GLY A 44 7.59 8.51 0.14
N SER A 45 7.23 9.11 1.27
CA SER A 45 8.13 9.51 2.35
C SER A 45 8.32 8.41 3.40
N GLY A 46 7.46 7.38 3.38
CA GLY A 46 7.44 6.32 4.38
C GLY A 46 6.42 6.56 5.50
N ASP A 47 5.59 7.60 5.39
CA ASP A 47 4.55 7.87 6.38
C ASP A 47 3.44 6.83 6.28
N PHE A 48 2.94 6.40 7.45
CA PHE A 48 1.87 5.42 7.52
C PHE A 48 0.56 5.98 6.94
N LEU A 49 -0.10 5.18 6.11
CA LEU A 49 -1.40 5.51 5.54
C LEU A 49 -2.51 4.60 6.08
N ALA A 50 -2.32 3.29 5.98
CA ALA A 50 -3.35 2.30 6.33
C ALA A 50 -2.76 0.88 6.46
N TYR A 51 -3.59 -0.04 6.96
CA TYR A 51 -3.42 -1.47 6.75
C TYR A 51 -4.41 -1.95 5.68
N GLY A 52 -4.06 -3.01 4.96
CA GLY A 52 -4.94 -3.64 3.97
C GLY A 52 -4.62 -5.11 3.77
N TYR A 53 -5.51 -5.82 3.06
CA TYR A 53 -5.28 -7.19 2.63
C TYR A 53 -4.64 -7.20 1.24
N TYR A 54 -3.61 -8.02 1.06
CA TYR A 54 -2.96 -8.21 -0.23
C TYR A 54 -3.70 -9.25 -1.09
N ASN A 55 -3.79 -8.97 -2.40
CA ASN A 55 -4.28 -9.89 -3.41
C ASN A 55 -3.62 -9.55 -4.76
N ASP A 56 -3.02 -10.55 -5.41
CA ASP A 56 -2.34 -10.44 -6.71
C ASP A 56 -3.29 -10.47 -7.91
#